data_AF-A0A6N9BEM7-F1
#
_entry.id   AF-A0A6N9BEM7-F1
#
_cell.length_a   1.000
_cell.length_b   1.000
_cell.length_c   1.000
_cell.angle_alpha   90.00
_cell.angle_beta   90.00
_cell.angle_gamma   90.00
#
_symmetry.space_group_name_H-M   'P 1'
#
loop_
_entity.id
_entity.type
_entity.pdbx_description
1 polymer ?
#
loop_
_entity_poly.entity_id
_entity_poly.type
_entity_poly.pdbx_seq_one_letter_code
_entity_poly.pdbx_strand_id
1 'polypeptide(L)' 'DIILVQADPPLSGTALGAKGAGEAGTVGAPAAVLLAVNDALRPLGAQVSSLPITPEAILRAIAAAA' A
#
# COMPACT_ATOMS: atom_id res chain seq x y z
N ASP A 1 -6.66 -14.46 3.05
CA ASP A 1 -5.41 -14.83 3.73
C ASP A 1 -4.34 -13.77 3.54
N ILE A 2 -3.40 -13.66 4.49
CA ILE A 2 -2.21 -12.81 4.40
C ILE A 2 -1.00 -13.75 4.39
N ILE A 3 -0.15 -13.62 3.37
CA ILE A 3 1.10 -14.38 3.28
C ILE A 3 2.22 -13.52 3.85
N LEU A 4 2.95 -14.06 4.83
CA LEU A 4 4.10 -13.40 5.46
C LEU A 4 5.40 -13.99 4.92
N VAL A 5 6.33 -13.11 4.53
CA VAL A 5 7.68 -13.47 4.09
C VAL A 5 8.70 -12.61 4.84
N GLN A 6 9.73 -13.23 5.42
CA GLN A 6 10.82 -12.54 6.12
C GLN A 6 12.10 -12.63 5.30
N ALA A 7 12.76 -11.50 5.03
CA ALA A 7 13.92 -11.44 4.14
C ALA A 7 15.10 -10.60 4.67
N ASP A 8 15.06 -10.12 5.92
CA ASP A 8 16.04 -9.15 6.41
C ASP A 8 17.26 -9.78 7.11
N PRO A 9 18.50 -9.34 6.80
CA PRO A 9 19.69 -9.74 7.53
C PRO A 9 19.76 -9.06 8.91
N PRO A 10 20.50 -9.63 9.87
CA PRO A 10 20.72 -9.03 11.18
C PRO A 10 21.30 -7.60 11.08
N LEU A 11 20.91 -6.74 12.02
CA LEU A 11 21.40 -5.36 12.11
C LEU A 11 22.79 -5.30 12.76
N SER A 12 23.82 -5.04 11.96
CA SER A 12 25.20 -4.83 12.42
C SER A 12 25.30 -3.70 13.44
N GLY A 13 26.18 -3.86 14.43
CA GLY A 13 26.45 -2.84 15.45
C GLY A 13 25.45 -2.80 16.60
N THR A 14 24.50 -3.74 16.67
CA THR A 14 23.58 -3.90 17.81
C THR A 14 23.79 -5.24 18.51
N ALA A 15 23.57 -5.29 19.82
CA ALA A 15 23.80 -6.50 20.62
C ALA A 15 22.92 -7.68 20.19
N LEU A 16 21.71 -7.41 19.67
CA LEU A 16 20.72 -8.43 19.31
C LEU A 16 20.59 -8.65 17.80
N GLY A 17 21.11 -7.76 16.96
CA GLY A 17 20.88 -7.81 15.51
C GLY A 17 19.41 -7.59 15.10
N ALA A 18 18.54 -7.20 16.03
CA ALA A 18 17.11 -7.04 15.80
C ALA A 18 16.76 -5.69 15.15
N LYS A 19 15.71 -5.67 14.35
CA LYS A 19 15.09 -4.46 13.77
C LYS A 19 13.63 -4.38 14.22
N GLY A 20 13.12 -3.16 14.37
CA GLY A 20 11.69 -2.95 14.63
C GLY A 20 10.85 -3.26 13.38
N ALA A 21 9.75 -3.98 13.55
CA ALA A 21 8.82 -4.32 12.47
C ALA A 21 7.35 -4.00 12.80
N GLY A 22 7.07 -3.47 14.00
CA GLY A 22 5.69 -3.27 14.50
C GLY A 22 4.83 -2.38 13.60
N GLU A 23 5.44 -1.42 12.90
CA GLU A 23 4.74 -0.50 12.00
C GLU A 23 4.86 -0.89 10.52
N ALA A 24 5.66 -1.91 10.17
CA ALA A 24 5.94 -2.26 8.78
C ALA A 24 4.67 -2.59 7.99
N GLY A 25 3.73 -3.32 8.62
CA GLY A 25 2.42 -3.60 8.04
C GLY A 25 1.54 -2.34 7.93
N THR A 26 1.52 -1.50 8.96
CA THR A 26 0.71 -0.28 9.02
C THR A 26 1.12 0.75 7.98
N VAL A 27 2.42 0.88 7.70
CA VAL A 27 2.95 1.79 6.69
C VAL A 27 2.84 1.18 5.29
N GLY A 28 3.24 -0.08 5.12
CA GLY A 28 3.33 -0.73 3.82
C GLY A 28 1.97 -1.10 3.21
N ALA A 29 1.04 -1.64 4.01
CA ALA A 29 -0.20 -2.19 3.48
C ALA A 29 -1.13 -1.11 2.84
N PRO A 30 -1.38 0.06 3.47
CA PRO A 30 -2.23 1.09 2.85
C PRO A 30 -1.66 1.62 1.55
N ALA A 31 -0.33 1.80 1.49
CA ALA A 31 0.36 2.23 0.28
C ALA A 31 0.23 1.18 -0.85
N ALA A 32 0.45 -0.10 -0.52
CA ALA A 32 0.31 -1.19 -1.48
C ALA A 32 -1.12 -1.28 -2.05
N VAL A 33 -2.15 -1.12 -1.21
CA VAL A 33 -3.55 -1.11 -1.64
C VAL A 33 -3.86 0.08 -2.54
N LEU A 34 -3.41 1.29 -2.19
CA LEU A 34 -3.61 2.49 -3.01
C LEU A 34 -2.96 2.33 -4.40
N LEU A 35 -1.73 1.81 -4.45
CA LEU A 35 -1.03 1.56 -5.71
C LEU A 35 -1.75 0.50 -6.56
N ALA A 36 -2.22 -0.59 -5.95
CA ALA A 36 -2.96 -1.63 -6.65
C ALA A 36 -4.29 -1.11 -7.23
N VAL A 37 -5.02 -0.28 -6.48
CA VAL A 37 -6.24 0.37 -6.98
C VAL A 37 -5.93 1.28 -8.16
N ASN A 38 -4.92 2.15 -8.06
CA ASN A 38 -4.55 3.04 -9.15
C ASN A 38 -4.03 2.28 -10.38
N ASP A 39 -3.32 1.17 -10.20
CA ASP A 39 -2.91 0.31 -11.31
C ASP A 39 -4.12 -0.27 -12.06
N ALA A 40 -5.14 -0.72 -11.33
CA ALA A 40 -6.40 -1.20 -11.91
C ALA A 40 -7.20 -0.10 -12.63
N LEU A 41 -7.08 1.16 -12.22
CA LEU A 41 -7.76 2.31 -12.85
C LEU A 41 -7.05 2.85 -14.09
N ARG A 42 -5.79 2.47 -14.34
CA ARG A 42 -5.00 2.94 -15.49
C ARG A 42 -5.72 2.85 -16.84
N PRO A 43 -6.41 1.74 -17.20
CA PRO A 43 -7.09 1.64 -18.50
C PRO A 43 -8.23 2.64 -18.67
N LEU A 44 -8.73 3.20 -17.57
CA LEU A 44 -9.82 4.18 -17.54
C LEU A 44 -9.32 5.62 -17.47
N GLY A 45 -8.00 5.86 -17.41
CA GLY A 45 -7.41 7.19 -17.23
C GLY A 45 -7.70 7.83 -15.86
N ALA A 46 -8.22 7.06 -14.90
CA ALA A 46 -8.64 7.54 -13.58
C ALA A 46 -7.57 7.29 -12.51
N GLN A 47 -7.61 8.09 -11.44
CA GLN A 47 -6.77 7.88 -10.26
C GLN A 47 -7.47 8.36 -8.98
N VAL A 48 -7.17 7.72 -7.85
CA VAL A 48 -7.53 8.15 -6.50
C VAL A 48 -6.28 8.50 -5.70
N SER A 49 -6.32 9.58 -4.93
CA SER A 49 -5.17 10.08 -4.15
C SER A 49 -5.50 10.33 -2.68
N SER A 50 -6.72 9.98 -2.25
CA SER A 50 -7.18 10.15 -0.88
C SER A 50 -7.61 8.82 -0.25
N LEU A 51 -7.45 8.76 1.07
CA LEU A 51 -7.94 7.68 1.93
C LEU A 51 -9.14 8.18 2.75
N PRO A 52 -10.11 7.31 3.09
CA PRO A 52 -10.23 5.92 2.66
C PRO A 52 -10.66 5.81 1.17
N ILE A 53 -10.23 4.73 0.51
CA ILE A 53 -10.67 4.41 -0.86
C ILE A 53 -12.07 3.79 -0.77
N THR A 54 -13.11 4.62 -0.84
CA THR A 54 -14.50 4.16 -0.86
C THR A 54 -14.97 3.91 -2.29
N PRO A 55 -16.02 3.09 -2.51
CA PRO A 55 -16.62 2.92 -3.83
C PRO A 55 -17.02 4.24 -4.50
N GLU A 56 -17.55 5.20 -3.72
CA GLU A 56 -17.94 6.52 -4.23
C GLU A 56 -16.73 7.35 -4.68
N ALA A 57 -15.58 7.20 -4.00
CA ALA A 57 -14.35 7.87 -4.41
C ALA A 57 -13.85 7.33 -5.77
N ILE A 58 -13.93 6.02 -5.97
CA ILE A 58 -13.59 5.38 -7.24
C ILE A 58 -14.53 5.83 -8.36
N LEU A 59 -15.85 5.78 -8.11
CA LEU A 59 -16.84 6.19 -9.11
C LEU A 59 -16.69 7.66 -9.50
N ARG A 60 -16.42 8.55 -8.54
CA ARG A 60 -16.12 9.96 -8.82
C ARG A 60 -14.84 10.13 -9.65
N ALA A 61 -13.78 9.38 -9.35
CA ALA A 61 -12.53 9.44 -10.11
C ALA A 61 -12.72 8.98 -11.56
N ILE A 62 -13.48 7.90 -11.79
CA ILE A 62 -13.81 7.40 -13.13
C ILE A 62 -14.66 8.43 -13.88
N ALA A 63 -15.69 8.99 -13.24
CA ALA A 63 -16.57 9.98 -13.85
C ALA A 63 -15.83 11.28 -14.23
N ALA A 64 -14.78 11.65 -13.49
CA ALA A 64 -13.96 12.84 -13.79
C ALA A 64 -12.89 12.62 -14.87
N ALA A 65 -12.60 11.36 -15.23
CA ALA A 65 -11.61 11.01 -16.25
C ALA A 65 -12.21 10.82 -17.65
N ALA A 66 -13.54 10.65 -17.74
CA ALA A 66 -14.31 10.60 -18.98
C ALA A 66 -14.57 12.00 -19.55
#